data_AF-A0A9K3JE42-F1
#
_entry.id   AF-A0A9K3JE42-F1
#
_cell.length_a   1.000
_cell.length_b   1.000
_cell.length_c   1.000
_cell.angle_alpha   90.00
_cell.angle_beta   90.00
_cell.angle_gamma   90.00
#
_symmetry.space_group_name_H-M   'P 1'
#
loop_
_entity.id
_entity.type
_entity.pdbx_description
1 polymer ?
#
loop_
_entity_poly.entity_id
_entity_poly.type
_entity_poly.pdbx_seq_one_letter_code
_entity_poly.pdbx_strand_id
1 'polypeptide(L)'
;MSFLASVLESYESLIAGKIGNPNMTKEDYDQVDLEEMELMDIRWCMASVIRRAQRFMEITGRNCLEGLDMKLGFNKAKVTCFKCKQKGRFKRECSNRQADDSVNPFYNDYYKKAIYHRNNEQPTRKQIEEGSSKEKKQAMLTI
;
A
#
# COMPACT_ATOMS: atom_id res chain seq x y z
N MET A 1 4.36 20.58 -5.86
CA MET A 1 4.45 20.77 -7.32
C MET A 1 4.58 19.47 -8.11
N SER A 2 4.96 18.33 -7.52
CA SER A 2 5.16 17.05 -8.25
C SER A 2 3.88 16.33 -8.68
N PHE A 3 2.80 16.41 -7.89
CA PHE A 3 1.57 15.69 -8.21
C PHE A 3 0.89 16.20 -9.49
N LEU A 4 0.76 17.53 -9.61
CA LEU A 4 0.13 18.14 -10.78
C LEU A 4 0.94 17.90 -12.06
N ALA A 5 2.28 17.92 -11.96
CA ALA A 5 3.16 17.53 -13.06
C ALA A 5 2.96 16.05 -13.46
N SER A 6 2.90 15.13 -12.50
CA SER A 6 2.67 13.71 -12.80
C SER A 6 1.28 13.45 -13.42
N VAL A 7 0.26 14.19 -12.98
CA VAL A 7 -1.09 14.09 -13.55
C VAL A 7 -1.09 14.60 -15.00
N LEU A 8 -0.48 15.77 -15.26
CA LEU A 8 -0.34 16.30 -16.60
C LEU A 8 0.45 15.36 -17.52
N GLU A 9 1.60 14.85 -17.08
CA GLU A 9 2.40 13.89 -17.86
C GLU A 9 1.64 12.61 -18.18
N SER A 10 0.85 12.10 -17.24
CA SER A 10 -0.01 10.93 -17.48
C SER A 10 -1.13 11.22 -18.46
N TYR A 11 -1.72 12.42 -18.42
CA TYR A 11 -2.78 12.83 -19.35
C TYR A 11 -2.24 13.01 -20.78
N GLU A 12 -1.09 13.68 -20.94
CA GLU A 12 -0.42 13.82 -22.23
C GLU A 12 -0.02 12.45 -22.80
N SER A 13 0.42 11.53 -21.95
CA SER A 13 0.76 10.17 -22.36
C SER A 13 -0.48 9.33 -22.74
N LEU A 14 -1.63 9.59 -22.13
CA LEU A 14 -2.91 8.97 -22.51
C LEU A 14 -3.38 9.49 -23.87
N ILE A 15 -3.36 10.80 -24.11
CA ILE A 15 -3.70 11.39 -25.43
C ILE A 15 -2.75 10.88 -26.51
N ALA A 16 -1.46 10.76 -26.20
CA ALA A 16 -0.46 10.24 -27.11
C ALA A 16 -0.56 8.70 -27.34
N GLY A 17 -1.51 8.01 -26.73
CA GLY A 17 -1.69 6.55 -26.85
C GLY A 17 -0.54 5.73 -26.24
N LYS A 18 0.30 6.34 -25.40
CA LYS A 18 1.42 5.67 -24.71
C LYS A 18 0.97 4.89 -23.49
N ILE A 19 -0.20 5.23 -22.92
CA ILE A 19 -0.82 4.56 -21.79
C ILE A 19 -2.03 3.79 -22.31
N GLY A 20 -1.98 2.46 -22.16
CA GLY A 20 -2.98 1.54 -22.69
C GLY A 20 -2.33 0.47 -23.56
N ASN A 21 -3.09 -0.53 -23.96
CA ASN A 21 -2.63 -1.48 -24.97
C ASN A 21 -2.65 -0.77 -26.33
N PRO A 22 -1.51 -0.63 -27.04
CA PRO A 22 -1.48 0.05 -28.35
C PRO A 22 -2.31 -0.66 -29.42
N ASN A 23 -2.74 -1.89 -29.15
CA ASN A 23 -3.62 -2.67 -30.01
C ASN A 23 -5.11 -2.51 -29.69
N MET A 24 -5.49 -1.74 -28.65
CA MET A 24 -6.89 -1.44 -28.34
C MET A 24 -7.24 0.00 -28.73
N THR A 25 -8.33 0.13 -29.47
CA THR A 25 -8.96 1.40 -29.83
C THR A 25 -9.91 1.86 -28.73
N LYS A 26 -10.39 3.11 -28.80
CA LYS A 26 -11.34 3.64 -27.81
C LYS A 26 -12.65 2.84 -27.84
N GLU A 27 -13.07 2.44 -29.03
CA GLU A 27 -14.25 1.65 -29.30
C GLU A 27 -14.15 0.25 -28.66
N ASP A 28 -12.94 -0.29 -28.49
CA ASP A 28 -12.72 -1.55 -27.78
C ASP A 28 -12.85 -1.38 -26.26
N TYR A 29 -12.45 -0.23 -25.70
CA TYR A 29 -12.67 0.07 -24.28
C TYR A 29 -14.14 0.32 -23.96
N ASP A 30 -14.89 0.95 -24.88
CA ASP A 30 -16.33 1.19 -24.73
C ASP A 30 -17.15 -0.12 -24.79
N GLN A 31 -16.56 -1.22 -25.27
CA GLN A 31 -17.16 -2.56 -25.28
C GLN A 31 -16.88 -3.37 -24.00
N VAL A 32 -16.03 -2.86 -23.10
CA VAL A 32 -15.78 -3.53 -21.82
C VAL A 32 -17.07 -3.51 -21.00
N ASP A 33 -17.55 -4.70 -20.67
CA ASP A 33 -18.77 -4.83 -19.89
C ASP A 33 -18.59 -4.21 -18.50
N LEU A 34 -19.61 -3.52 -18.02
CA LEU A 34 -19.56 -2.82 -16.73
C LEU A 34 -19.35 -3.81 -15.57
N GLU A 35 -19.91 -5.02 -15.66
CA GLU A 35 -19.71 -6.07 -14.68
C GLU A 35 -18.24 -6.54 -14.64
N GLU A 36 -17.59 -6.65 -15.80
CA GLU A 36 -16.18 -7.03 -15.90
C GLU A 36 -15.26 -5.93 -15.34
N MET A 37 -15.59 -4.66 -15.56
CA MET A 37 -14.88 -3.52 -14.98
C MET A 37 -14.96 -3.53 -13.45
N GLU A 38 -16.15 -3.72 -12.87
CA GLU A 38 -16.33 -3.84 -11.42
C GLU A 38 -15.55 -5.04 -10.85
N LEU A 39 -15.57 -6.18 -11.55
CA LEU A 39 -14.81 -7.37 -11.15
C LEU A 39 -13.30 -7.11 -11.15
N MET A 40 -12.77 -6.40 -12.15
CA MET A 40 -11.36 -5.99 -12.19
C MET A 40 -10.99 -5.10 -11.01
N ASP A 41 -11.82 -4.10 -10.69
CA ASP A 41 -11.60 -3.19 -9.57
C ASP A 41 -11.63 -3.91 -8.21
N ILE A 42 -12.58 -4.84 -8.02
CA ILE A 42 -12.65 -5.68 -6.82
C ILE A 42 -11.40 -6.54 -6.69
N ARG A 43 -10.97 -7.20 -7.76
CA ARG A 43 -9.74 -8.02 -7.78
C ARG A 43 -8.51 -7.18 -7.47
N TRP A 44 -8.41 -5.99 -8.05
CA TRP A 44 -7.31 -5.05 -7.79
C TRP A 44 -7.30 -4.59 -6.32
N CYS A 45 -8.47 -4.28 -5.77
CA CYS A 45 -8.62 -3.93 -4.37
C CYS A 45 -8.20 -5.08 -3.45
N MET A 46 -8.63 -6.31 -3.71
CA MET A 46 -8.22 -7.49 -2.95
C MET A 46 -6.71 -7.70 -3.01
N ALA A 47 -6.11 -7.69 -4.21
CA ALA A 47 -4.67 -7.85 -4.39
C ALA A 47 -3.90 -6.74 -3.63
N SER A 48 -4.38 -5.51 -3.69
CA SER A 48 -3.80 -4.38 -2.98
C SER A 48 -3.91 -4.52 -1.46
N VAL A 49 -5.04 -5.03 -0.94
CA VAL A 49 -5.23 -5.32 0.48
C VAL A 49 -4.28 -6.42 0.95
N ILE A 50 -4.16 -7.52 0.20
CA ILE A 50 -3.25 -8.63 0.51
C ILE A 50 -1.81 -8.15 0.56
N ARG A 51 -1.35 -7.39 -0.44
CA ARG A 51 0.01 -6.83 -0.45
C ARG A 51 0.28 -5.91 0.75
N ARG A 52 -0.70 -5.08 1.13
CA ARG A 52 -0.58 -4.21 2.32
C ARG A 52 -0.54 -5.04 3.61
N ALA A 53 -1.33 -6.10 3.69
CA ALA A 53 -1.35 -7.02 4.82
C ALA A 53 -0.02 -7.78 4.98
N GLN A 54 0.53 -8.33 3.91
CA GLN A 54 1.84 -8.99 3.90
C GLN A 54 2.94 -8.05 4.37
N ARG A 55 3.02 -6.87 3.76
CA ARG A 55 3.99 -5.84 4.15
C ARG A 55 3.86 -5.43 5.62
N PHE A 56 2.62 -5.31 6.11
CA PHE A 56 2.38 -5.03 7.53
C PHE A 56 2.91 -6.15 8.43
N MET A 57 2.64 -7.40 8.08
CA MET A 57 3.12 -8.58 8.80
C MET A 57 4.64 -8.62 8.84
N GLU A 58 5.32 -8.36 7.73
CA GLU A 58 6.79 -8.31 7.63
C GLU A 58 7.41 -7.19 8.49
N ILE A 59 6.89 -5.96 8.37
CA ILE A 59 7.39 -4.81 9.14
C ILE A 59 7.19 -5.02 10.65
N THR A 60 6.06 -5.61 11.03
CA THR A 60 5.71 -5.81 12.43
C THR A 60 6.19 -7.14 13.02
N GLY A 61 6.70 -8.06 12.18
CA GLY A 61 7.09 -9.42 12.56
C GLY A 61 5.92 -10.28 13.04
N ARG A 62 4.69 -10.00 12.58
CA ARG A 62 3.48 -10.72 13.00
C ARG A 62 3.16 -11.83 12.00
N ASN A 63 2.74 -12.98 12.52
CA ASN A 63 2.38 -14.15 11.69
C ASN A 63 0.90 -14.16 11.28
N CYS A 64 0.07 -13.29 11.85
CA CYS A 64 -1.33 -13.12 11.50
C CYS A 64 -1.76 -11.65 11.62
N LEU A 65 -2.85 -11.30 10.93
CA LEU A 65 -3.47 -9.97 11.01
C LEU A 65 -4.36 -9.81 12.25
N GLU A 66 -4.75 -10.93 12.87
CA GLU A 66 -5.58 -10.92 14.07
C GLU A 66 -4.76 -10.55 15.30
N GLY A 67 -5.29 -9.64 16.11
CA GLY A 67 -4.81 -9.44 17.47
C GLY A 67 -5.58 -10.36 18.41
N LEU A 68 -4.92 -10.89 19.45
CA LEU A 68 -5.52 -11.66 20.55
C LEU A 68 -6.74 -10.96 21.22
N ASP A 69 -6.92 -9.66 21.01
CA ASP A 69 -8.02 -8.83 21.49
C ASP A 69 -8.59 -8.02 20.31
N MET A 70 -9.34 -8.68 19.42
CA MET A 70 -9.85 -8.07 18.19
C MET A 70 -11.13 -7.28 18.44
N LYS A 71 -11.03 -6.18 19.18
CA LYS A 71 -11.95 -5.05 18.96
C LYS A 71 -11.55 -4.40 17.65
N LEU A 72 -12.47 -4.34 16.69
CA LEU A 72 -12.35 -3.57 15.45
C LEU A 72 -12.31 -2.07 15.78
N GLY A 73 -11.19 -1.62 16.34
CA GLY A 73 -11.14 -0.36 17.04
C GLY A 73 -9.74 0.07 17.41
N PHE A 74 -9.61 1.36 17.64
CA PHE A 74 -8.35 1.97 18.02
C PHE A 74 -8.01 1.64 19.47
N ASN A 75 -6.82 1.10 19.71
CA ASN A 75 -6.36 0.81 21.07
C ASN A 75 -6.03 2.13 21.79
N LYS A 76 -6.99 2.62 22.59
CA LYS A 76 -6.87 3.87 23.35
C LYS A 76 -5.64 3.86 24.29
N ALA A 77 -5.24 2.70 24.82
CA ALA A 77 -4.05 2.59 25.67
C ALA A 77 -2.74 2.92 24.92
N LYS A 78 -2.70 2.79 23.59
CA LYS A 78 -1.55 3.15 22.76
C LYS A 78 -1.53 4.63 22.34
N VAL A 79 -2.57 5.40 22.67
CA VAL A 79 -2.69 6.83 22.35
C VAL A 79 -1.79 7.64 23.25
N THR A 80 -0.94 8.48 22.66
CA THR A 80 -0.18 9.46 23.43
C THR A 80 -0.89 10.81 23.41
N CYS A 81 -1.15 11.40 24.59
CA CYS A 81 -1.78 12.70 24.71
C CYS A 81 -0.85 13.82 24.26
N PHE A 82 -1.32 14.73 23.39
CA PHE A 82 -0.49 15.86 22.93
C PHE A 82 -0.12 16.88 24.01
N LYS A 83 -0.97 17.07 25.02
CA LYS A 83 -0.79 18.09 26.07
C LYS A 83 0.19 17.62 27.14
N CYS A 84 -0.03 16.43 27.70
CA CYS A 84 0.78 15.91 28.82
C CYS A 84 1.69 14.74 28.44
N LYS A 85 1.70 14.31 27.17
CA LYS A 85 2.54 13.21 26.63
C LYS A 85 2.34 11.84 27.28
N GLN A 86 1.35 11.68 28.15
CA GLN A 86 1.02 10.39 28.75
C GLN A 86 0.14 9.54 27.84
N LYS A 87 0.29 8.22 27.94
CA LYS A 87 -0.49 7.26 27.16
C LYS A 87 -1.93 7.12 27.70
N GLY A 88 -2.85 6.59 26.88
CA GLY A 88 -4.19 6.20 27.30
C GLY A 88 -5.30 7.24 27.16
N ARG A 89 -5.00 8.47 26.68
CA ARG A 89 -6.02 9.52 26.57
C ARG A 89 -5.78 10.51 25.46
N PHE A 90 -6.87 11.10 24.98
CA PHE A 90 -6.84 12.17 24.00
C PHE A 90 -6.56 13.53 24.66
N LYS A 91 -6.09 14.50 23.87
CA LYS A 91 -5.84 15.89 24.32
C LYS A 91 -7.08 16.52 24.97
N ARG A 92 -8.28 16.25 24.42
CA ARG A 92 -9.57 16.75 24.91
C ARG A 92 -9.97 16.24 26.30
N GLU A 93 -9.42 15.10 26.71
CA GLU A 93 -9.71 14.45 28.01
C GLU A 93 -8.61 14.77 29.05
N CYS A 94 -7.69 15.69 28.74
CA CYS A 94 -6.48 15.89 29.51
C CYS A 94 -6.58 17.05 30.50
N SER A 95 -6.78 16.73 31.77
CA SER A 95 -6.73 17.68 32.89
C SER A 95 -5.30 18.01 33.35
N ASN A 96 -4.30 17.23 32.93
CA ASN A 96 -2.91 17.41 33.35
C ASN A 96 -2.28 18.70 32.81
N ARG A 97 -1.20 19.14 33.48
CA ARG A 97 -0.33 20.24 33.03
C ARG A 97 0.35 19.89 31.70
N GLN A 98 0.73 20.94 30.97
CA GLN A 98 1.45 20.81 29.71
C GLN A 98 2.87 20.32 29.98
N ALA A 99 3.32 19.34 29.22
CA ALA A 99 4.72 18.90 29.26
C ALA A 99 5.59 19.88 28.46
N ASP A 100 6.78 20.16 28.97
CA ASP A 100 7.74 21.14 28.41
C ASP A 100 8.54 20.57 27.22
N ASP A 101 8.55 19.24 27.07
CA ASP A 101 9.33 18.59 26.03
C ASP A 101 8.73 18.80 24.63
N SER A 102 9.53 19.39 23.73
CA SER A 102 9.22 19.57 22.31
C SER A 102 9.18 18.25 21.51
N VAL A 103 9.39 17.11 22.18
CA VAL A 103 9.45 15.79 21.55
C VAL A 103 8.10 15.41 20.96
N ASN A 104 8.11 15.04 19.68
CA ASN A 104 6.92 14.56 18.97
C ASN A 104 6.47 13.21 19.58
N PRO A 105 5.26 13.14 20.17
CA PRO A 105 4.75 11.92 20.78
C PRO A 105 4.42 10.81 19.78
N PHE A 106 4.51 11.09 18.47
CA PHE A 106 4.39 10.11 17.39
C PHE A 106 5.72 9.78 16.72
N TYR A 107 6.82 9.65 17.47
CA TYR A 107 7.99 8.96 16.92
C TYR A 107 7.60 7.51 16.60
N ASN A 108 7.10 7.30 15.39
CA ASN A 108 6.44 6.07 15.00
C ASN A 108 7.38 5.27 14.10
N ASP A 109 8.05 4.31 14.74
CA ASP A 109 8.98 3.38 14.13
C ASP A 109 8.35 2.60 12.95
N TYR A 110 7.02 2.42 12.95
CA TYR A 110 6.32 1.74 11.87
C TYR A 110 6.50 2.44 10.52
N TYR A 111 6.21 3.74 10.42
CA TYR A 111 6.31 4.46 9.13
C TYR A 111 7.76 4.58 8.68
N LYS A 112 8.69 4.73 9.62
CA LYS A 112 10.12 4.70 9.34
C LYS A 112 10.52 3.35 8.72
N LYS A 113 10.18 2.24 9.38
CA LYS A 113 10.41 0.88 8.86
C LYS A 113 9.71 0.63 7.53
N ALA A 114 8.48 1.11 7.35
CA ALA A 114 7.74 0.96 6.10
C ALA A 114 8.46 1.64 4.93
N ILE A 115 8.97 2.87 5.12
CA ILE A 115 9.71 3.59 4.08
C ILE A 115 10.97 2.81 3.68
N TYR A 116 11.73 2.27 4.64
CA TYR A 116 12.97 1.53 4.35
C TYR A 116 12.74 0.08 3.88
N HIS A 117 11.62 -0.56 4.23
CA HIS A 117 11.27 -1.90 3.75
C HIS A 117 11.21 -1.98 2.22
N ARG A 118 10.72 -0.91 1.57
CA ARG A 118 10.57 -0.83 0.11
C ARG A 118 11.90 -0.94 -0.64
N ASN A 119 13.02 -0.62 0.01
CA ASN A 119 14.34 -0.65 -0.64
C ASN A 119 14.96 -2.05 -0.65
N ASN A 120 14.55 -2.95 0.26
CA ASN A 120 15.08 -4.32 0.33
C ASN A 120 14.35 -5.31 -0.58
N GLU A 121 13.18 -4.92 -1.10
CA GLU A 121 12.36 -5.73 -2.02
C GLU A 121 12.49 -5.29 -3.48
N GLN A 122 13.43 -4.40 -3.84
CA GLN A 122 13.76 -4.24 -5.26
C GLN A 122 14.14 -5.62 -5.79
N PRO A 123 13.42 -6.18 -6.77
CA PRO A 123 13.83 -7.44 -7.36
C PRO A 123 15.21 -7.17 -7.94
N THR A 124 16.21 -7.89 -7.45
CA THR A 124 17.45 -7.96 -8.21
C THR A 124 17.05 -8.47 -9.58
N ARG A 125 17.42 -7.74 -10.64
CA ARG A 125 17.14 -8.00 -12.07
C ARG A 125 17.20 -9.48 -12.49
N LYS A 126 17.93 -10.30 -11.73
CA LYS A 126 18.05 -11.76 -11.82
C LYS A 126 16.73 -12.55 -11.62
N GLN A 127 15.79 -12.12 -10.77
CA GLN A 127 14.57 -12.89 -10.47
C GLN A 127 13.51 -12.82 -11.59
N ILE A 128 13.48 -11.72 -12.35
CA ILE A 128 12.54 -11.53 -13.48
C ILE A 128 12.95 -12.38 -14.68
N GLU A 129 14.25 -12.58 -14.91
CA GLU A 129 14.78 -13.40 -16.00
C GLU A 129 14.62 -14.91 -15.74
N GLU A 130 14.76 -15.37 -14.49
CA GLU A 130 14.61 -16.78 -14.13
C GLU A 130 13.15 -17.27 -14.12
N GLY A 131 12.19 -16.42 -13.70
CA GLY A 131 10.76 -16.73 -13.73
C GLY A 131 10.23 -16.93 -15.15
N SER A 132 10.59 -16.02 -16.07
CA SER A 132 10.21 -16.10 -17.48
C SER A 132 10.82 -17.33 -18.18
N SER A 133 12.02 -17.77 -17.78
CA SER A 133 12.67 -18.97 -18.33
C SER A 133 12.00 -20.27 -17.86
N LYS A 134 11.54 -20.34 -16.61
CA LYS A 134 10.84 -21.53 -16.08
C LYS A 134 9.42 -21.68 -16.65
N GLU A 135 8.66 -20.60 -16.78
CA GLU A 135 7.31 -20.64 -17.39
C GLU A 135 7.35 -21.05 -18.87
N LYS A 136 8.33 -20.56 -19.64
CA LYS A 136 8.50 -20.96 -21.05
C LYS A 136 8.87 -22.44 -21.23
N LYS A 137 9.62 -23.01 -20.28
CA LYS A 137 9.97 -24.45 -20.29
C LYS A 137 8.78 -25.34 -19.90
N GLN A 138 7.94 -24.88 -18.96
CA GLN A 138 6.72 -25.58 -18.57
C GLN A 138 5.70 -25.62 -19.73
N ALA A 139 5.55 -24.51 -20.46
CA ALA A 139 4.63 -24.41 -21.60
C ALA A 139 5.06 -25.27 -22.80
N MET A 140 6.37 -25.44 -23.05
CA MET A 140 6.86 -26.31 -24.15
C MET A 140 6.83 -27.81 -23.84
N LEU A 141 6.66 -28.22 -22.58
CA LEU A 141 6.62 -29.64 -22.20
C LEU A 141 5.20 -30.24 -22.22
N THR A 142 4.19 -29.43 -22.56
CA THR A 142 2.77 -29.81 -22.53
C THR A 142 2.13 -29.84 -23.94
N ILE A 143 2.95 -30.04 -24.98
CA ILE A 143 2.54 -30.34 -26.36
C ILE A 143 3.26 -31.63 -26.77
#